data_AF-A0A3L7QG22-F1
#
_entry.id   AF-A0A3L7QG22-F1
#
_cell.length_a   1.000
_cell.length_b   1.000
_cell.length_c   1.000
_cell.angle_alpha   90.00
_cell.angle_beta   90.00
_cell.angle_gamma   90.00
#
_symmetry.space_group_name_H-M   'P 1'
#
loop_
_entity.id
_entity.type
_entity.pdbx_description
1 polymer ?
#
loop_
_entity_poly.entity_id
_entity_poly.type
_entity_poly.pdbx_seq_one_letter_code
_entity_poly.pdbx_strand_id
1 'polypeptide(L)'
;MRVRLLSIYLMALAVGFWIARVQADDALADASRTTARDLSEKLTELPEVFRKSVPESLDDLRAMQSHVKQLMPQLSAATVAVRVGPAHGSGVIISSEGLIMTAGHVSGRPGKVVEITLSDGQQVSGITLGRNKPLDSGLIRISGSRTDWPHCPRSALDASKPALGDWCIAMGHPGGFQKGRSAPVRLGRIALLGPSLIQTDCELVGGDSGGPLFNMRGEVIAINSRIGQPLEFNYHVPTAIYHKDWDQLVQSEDVKGHSGALLGLTGTADSLGLRVTKVYENEPAALAGIRIDDILVTLNAKRVTQMNELIERVGEHMPGDVVTLELLRKGERIELEVELDMRWD
;
A
#
# COMPACT_ATOMS: atom_id res chain seq x y z
N MET A 1 -24.84 0.45 -50.10
CA MET A 1 -25.12 1.69 -49.32
C MET A 1 -25.59 1.45 -47.87
N ARG A 2 -26.32 0.36 -47.55
CA ARG A 2 -26.86 0.14 -46.19
C ARG A 2 -25.85 -0.28 -45.10
N VAL A 3 -24.70 -0.85 -45.45
CA VAL A 3 -23.69 -1.29 -44.45
C VAL A 3 -22.88 -0.12 -43.88
N ARG A 4 -22.62 0.94 -44.67
CA ARG A 4 -21.83 2.11 -44.22
C ARG A 4 -22.58 3.03 -43.24
N LEU A 5 -23.91 3.09 -43.33
CA LEU A 5 -24.72 3.91 -42.41
C LEU A 5 -24.81 3.30 -41.00
N LEU A 6 -24.80 1.97 -40.88
CA LEU A 6 -24.85 1.29 -39.58
C LEU A 6 -23.54 1.49 -38.79
N SER A 7 -22.40 1.50 -39.48
CA SER A 7 -21.08 1.73 -38.90
C SER A 7 -20.92 3.14 -38.32
N ILE A 8 -21.47 4.14 -39.01
CA ILE A 8 -21.40 5.55 -38.58
C ILE A 8 -22.29 5.78 -37.33
N TYR A 9 -23.46 5.14 -37.27
CA TYR A 9 -24.34 5.22 -36.10
C TYR A 9 -23.75 4.53 -34.85
N LEU A 10 -23.13 3.37 -35.01
CA LEU A 10 -22.43 2.67 -33.91
C LEU A 10 -21.23 3.46 -33.38
N MET A 11 -20.48 4.12 -34.27
CA MET A 11 -19.35 4.95 -33.90
C MET A 11 -19.79 6.25 -33.20
N ALA A 12 -20.89 6.88 -33.66
CA ALA A 12 -21.48 8.05 -33.00
C ALA A 12 -22.04 7.72 -31.61
N LEU A 13 -22.67 6.55 -31.45
CA LEU A 13 -23.13 6.06 -30.13
C LEU A 13 -21.96 5.76 -29.20
N ALA A 14 -20.87 5.16 -29.69
CA ALA A 14 -19.67 4.89 -28.89
C ALA A 14 -18.96 6.17 -28.45
N VAL A 15 -18.87 7.18 -29.33
CA VAL A 15 -18.30 8.49 -28.99
C VAL A 15 -19.20 9.26 -28.03
N GLY A 16 -20.53 9.21 -28.21
CA GLY A 16 -21.49 9.81 -27.27
C GLY A 16 -21.42 9.17 -25.87
N PHE A 17 -21.25 7.84 -25.81
CA PHE A 17 -21.08 7.11 -24.54
C PHE A 17 -19.73 7.42 -23.87
N TRP A 18 -18.67 7.61 -24.65
CA TRP A 18 -17.35 7.99 -24.16
C TRP A 18 -17.32 9.43 -23.62
N ILE A 19 -17.90 10.39 -24.34
CA ILE A 19 -18.00 11.79 -23.89
C ILE A 19 -18.86 11.87 -22.62
N ALA A 20 -19.98 11.16 -22.56
CA ALA A 20 -20.84 11.11 -21.37
C ALA A 20 -20.11 10.48 -20.16
N ARG A 21 -19.24 9.49 -20.39
CA ARG A 21 -18.44 8.85 -19.34
C ARG A 21 -17.32 9.74 -18.83
N VAL A 22 -16.59 10.44 -19.73
CA VAL A 22 -15.54 11.40 -19.35
C VAL A 22 -16.14 12.60 -18.61
N GLN A 23 -17.28 13.13 -19.07
CA GLN A 23 -17.98 14.21 -18.37
C GLN A 23 -18.56 13.77 -17.02
N ALA A 24 -19.00 12.51 -16.91
CA ALA A 24 -19.37 11.93 -15.63
C ALA A 24 -18.16 11.78 -14.72
N ASP A 25 -17.02 11.29 -15.21
CA ASP A 25 -15.78 11.14 -14.43
C ASP A 25 -15.22 12.50 -13.96
N ASP A 26 -15.29 13.55 -14.79
CA ASP A 26 -14.92 14.93 -14.42
C ASP A 26 -15.90 15.56 -13.41
N ALA A 27 -17.20 15.35 -13.59
CA ALA A 27 -18.22 15.80 -12.63
C ALA A 27 -18.16 15.02 -11.31
N LEU A 28 -17.73 13.75 -11.33
CA LEU A 28 -17.49 12.90 -10.17
C LEU A 28 -16.21 13.34 -9.42
N ALA A 29 -15.16 13.71 -10.15
CA ALA A 29 -13.97 14.32 -9.56
C ALA A 29 -14.30 15.67 -8.90
N ASP A 30 -15.20 16.47 -9.48
CA ASP A 30 -15.58 17.79 -8.96
C ASP A 30 -16.58 17.71 -7.79
N ALA A 31 -17.57 16.79 -7.84
CA ALA A 31 -18.50 16.55 -6.75
C ALA A 31 -17.83 15.90 -5.53
N SER A 32 -16.93 14.94 -5.75
CA SER A 32 -16.07 14.36 -4.69
C SER A 32 -15.15 15.43 -4.08
N ARG A 33 -14.62 16.35 -4.90
CA ARG A 33 -13.87 17.52 -4.40
C ARG A 33 -14.73 18.44 -3.55
N THR A 34 -16.01 18.63 -3.87
CA THR A 34 -16.89 19.62 -3.22
C THR A 34 -17.37 19.16 -1.84
N THR A 35 -17.80 17.90 -1.69
CA THR A 35 -18.19 17.34 -0.38
C THR A 35 -16.98 17.04 0.50
N ALA A 36 -15.84 16.64 -0.07
CA ALA A 36 -14.58 16.53 0.67
C ALA A 36 -14.04 17.90 1.09
N ARG A 37 -14.24 18.97 0.28
CA ARG A 37 -13.91 20.36 0.66
C ARG A 37 -14.69 20.81 1.88
N ASP A 38 -15.99 20.53 1.92
CA ASP A 38 -16.89 21.04 2.97
C ASP A 38 -16.65 20.37 4.34
N LEU A 39 -16.14 19.14 4.34
CA LEU A 39 -15.63 18.45 5.53
C LEU A 39 -14.16 18.83 5.86
N SER A 40 -13.33 19.05 4.85
CA SER A 40 -11.96 19.55 4.98
C SER A 40 -11.91 20.96 5.59
N GLU A 41 -12.82 21.85 5.17
CA GLU A 41 -12.96 23.23 5.67
C GLU A 41 -13.56 23.31 7.07
N LYS A 42 -14.19 22.24 7.59
CA LYS A 42 -14.63 22.14 8.99
C LYS A 42 -13.58 21.52 9.92
N LEU A 43 -12.55 20.88 9.37
CA LEU A 43 -11.44 20.23 10.11
C LEU A 43 -10.09 20.95 9.93
N THR A 44 -10.10 22.16 9.33
CA THR A 44 -8.90 22.86 8.84
C THR A 44 -7.95 23.34 9.92
N GLU A 45 -8.45 23.74 11.10
CA GLU A 45 -7.56 24.13 12.19
C GLU A 45 -7.27 22.96 13.12
N LEU A 46 -6.15 22.30 12.85
CA LEU A 46 -5.55 21.37 13.80
C LEU A 46 -5.30 22.09 15.13
N PRO A 47 -5.68 21.47 16.27
CA PRO A 47 -5.29 21.95 17.59
C PRO A 47 -3.78 22.24 17.66
N GLU A 48 -3.41 23.31 18.37
CA GLU A 48 -2.02 23.79 18.45
C GLU A 48 -1.02 22.71 18.87
N VAL A 49 -1.43 21.78 19.74
CA VAL A 49 -0.63 20.63 20.18
C VAL A 49 -0.05 19.81 19.03
N PHE A 50 -0.75 19.70 17.89
CA PHE A 50 -0.26 18.95 16.73
C PHE A 50 0.81 19.72 15.92
N ARG A 51 1.04 21.01 16.22
CA ARG A 51 2.14 21.81 15.67
C ARG A 51 3.38 21.80 16.57
N LYS A 52 3.25 21.30 17.81
CA LYS A 52 4.36 21.19 18.76
C LYS A 52 5.21 19.95 18.46
N SER A 53 6.48 20.00 18.85
CA SER A 53 7.37 18.83 18.77
C SER A 53 6.91 17.72 19.71
N VAL A 54 6.41 18.05 20.90
CA VAL A 54 5.81 17.13 21.88
C VAL A 54 4.70 17.85 22.67
N PRO A 55 3.75 17.12 23.28
CA PRO A 55 2.79 17.70 24.22
C PRO A 55 3.54 18.14 25.49
N GLU A 56 3.28 19.35 25.97
CA GLU A 56 4.03 19.95 27.09
C GLU A 56 3.19 20.07 28.36
N SER A 57 1.89 19.82 28.25
CA SER A 57 0.92 20.02 29.32
C SER A 57 -0.19 18.97 29.32
N LEU A 58 -0.93 18.88 30.42
CA LEU A 58 -2.13 18.06 30.50
C LEU A 58 -3.23 18.55 29.53
N ASP A 59 -3.28 19.87 29.29
CA ASP A 59 -4.26 20.45 28.37
C ASP A 59 -3.95 20.09 26.91
N ASP A 60 -2.68 20.01 26.55
CA ASP A 60 -2.25 19.46 25.26
C ASP A 60 -2.74 18.01 25.08
N LEU A 61 -2.53 17.15 26.09
CA LEU A 61 -2.98 15.76 26.03
C LEU A 61 -4.51 15.64 25.95
N ARG A 62 -5.25 16.50 26.65
CA ARG A 62 -6.72 16.56 26.57
C ARG A 62 -7.20 17.04 25.20
N ALA A 63 -6.52 18.02 24.60
CA ALA A 63 -6.81 18.50 23.26
C ALA A 63 -6.58 17.40 22.22
N MET A 64 -5.46 16.67 22.32
CA MET A 64 -5.19 15.50 21.47
C MET A 64 -6.27 14.43 21.62
N GLN A 65 -6.61 14.04 22.84
CA GLN A 65 -7.63 13.02 23.10
C GLN A 65 -8.99 13.43 22.51
N SER A 66 -9.38 14.70 22.71
CA SER A 66 -10.65 15.24 22.21
C SER A 66 -10.69 15.24 20.69
N HIS A 67 -9.59 15.66 20.06
CA HIS A 67 -9.46 15.68 18.60
C HIS A 67 -9.51 14.27 18.00
N VAL A 68 -8.72 13.33 18.53
CA VAL A 68 -8.75 11.93 18.08
C VAL A 68 -10.16 11.35 18.20
N LYS A 69 -10.85 11.57 19.33
CA LYS A 69 -12.24 11.13 19.53
C LYS A 69 -13.21 11.71 18.49
N GLN A 70 -13.01 12.93 18.03
CA GLN A 70 -13.84 13.56 16.99
C GLN A 70 -13.65 12.90 15.63
N LEU A 71 -12.43 12.44 15.30
CA LEU A 71 -12.15 11.73 14.05
C LEU A 71 -12.71 10.30 14.03
N MET A 72 -12.76 9.64 15.19
CA MET A 72 -13.03 8.19 15.28
C MET A 72 -14.29 7.69 14.59
N PRO A 73 -15.47 8.36 14.66
CA PRO A 73 -16.66 7.88 13.98
C PRO A 73 -16.46 7.71 12.47
N GLN A 74 -15.81 8.68 11.82
CA GLN A 74 -15.55 8.62 10.39
C GLN A 74 -14.46 7.60 10.06
N LEU A 75 -13.32 7.65 10.76
CA LEU A 75 -12.18 6.76 10.49
C LEU A 75 -12.55 5.29 10.68
N SER A 76 -13.29 4.99 11.74
CA SER A 76 -13.76 3.63 12.03
C SER A 76 -14.74 3.14 10.97
N ALA A 77 -15.70 3.99 10.56
CA ALA A 77 -16.71 3.61 9.57
C ALA A 77 -16.12 3.33 8.18
N ALA A 78 -15.05 4.04 7.79
CA ALA A 78 -14.35 3.82 6.54
C ALA A 78 -13.36 2.65 6.57
N THR A 79 -12.92 2.19 7.75
CA THR A 79 -11.92 1.11 7.91
C THR A 79 -12.60 -0.25 7.90
N VAL A 80 -12.32 -1.05 6.88
CA VAL A 80 -12.99 -2.34 6.62
C VAL A 80 -12.05 -3.52 6.75
N ALA A 81 -12.59 -4.68 7.12
CA ALA A 81 -11.88 -5.95 7.00
C ALA A 81 -12.09 -6.51 5.59
N VAL A 82 -11.03 -7.06 5.00
CA VAL A 82 -11.00 -7.56 3.62
C VAL A 82 -10.60 -9.03 3.62
N ARG A 83 -11.35 -9.86 2.87
CA ARG A 83 -11.01 -11.26 2.64
C ARG A 83 -11.09 -11.61 1.16
N VAL A 84 -9.98 -12.12 0.61
CA VAL A 84 -9.85 -12.55 -0.79
C VAL A 84 -9.38 -14.00 -0.80
N GLY A 85 -10.30 -14.95 -0.94
CA GLY A 85 -10.01 -16.37 -0.77
C GLY A 85 -9.38 -16.62 0.62
N PRO A 86 -8.17 -17.22 0.71
CA PRO A 86 -7.49 -17.43 1.98
C PRO A 86 -6.79 -16.18 2.55
N ALA A 87 -6.60 -15.13 1.74
CA ALA A 87 -5.96 -13.90 2.19
C ALA A 87 -6.94 -13.07 3.03
N HIS A 88 -6.46 -12.53 4.14
CA HIS A 88 -7.20 -11.63 5.01
C HIS A 88 -6.34 -10.40 5.32
N GLY A 89 -7.01 -9.27 5.47
CA GLY A 89 -6.37 -8.01 5.80
C GLY A 89 -7.42 -6.93 6.02
N SER A 90 -7.01 -5.70 5.73
CA SER A 90 -7.79 -4.49 5.97
C SER A 90 -7.88 -3.64 4.71
N GLY A 91 -8.74 -2.63 4.74
CA GLY A 91 -8.92 -1.66 3.67
C GLY A 91 -9.49 -0.36 4.22
N VAL A 92 -9.47 0.69 3.40
CA VAL A 92 -10.16 1.95 3.69
C VAL A 92 -11.02 2.37 2.50
N ILE A 93 -12.29 2.67 2.76
CA ILE A 93 -13.20 3.23 1.75
C ILE A 93 -12.83 4.71 1.55
N ILE A 94 -12.51 5.07 0.31
CA ILE A 94 -12.03 6.41 -0.06
C ILE A 94 -13.01 7.20 -0.94
N SER A 95 -14.13 6.59 -1.34
CA SER A 95 -15.16 7.26 -2.13
C SER A 95 -16.56 6.81 -1.75
N SER A 96 -17.54 7.68 -1.98
CA SER A 96 -18.97 7.42 -1.79
C SER A 96 -19.48 6.22 -2.59
N GLU A 97 -18.85 5.89 -3.72
CA GLU A 97 -19.18 4.78 -4.63
C GLU A 97 -18.52 3.46 -4.22
N GLY A 98 -17.77 3.45 -3.11
CA GLY A 98 -17.22 2.22 -2.53
C GLY A 98 -15.90 1.79 -3.15
N LEU A 99 -15.06 2.74 -3.58
CA LEU A 99 -13.67 2.45 -3.91
C LEU A 99 -12.86 2.29 -2.62
N ILE A 100 -12.06 1.23 -2.54
CA ILE A 100 -11.26 0.87 -1.37
C ILE A 100 -9.77 0.84 -1.76
N MET A 101 -8.95 1.49 -0.95
CA MET A 101 -7.49 1.32 -0.95
C MET A 101 -7.10 0.18 0.01
N THR A 102 -6.18 -0.67 -0.42
CA THR A 102 -5.64 -1.79 0.38
C THR A 102 -4.25 -2.17 -0.13
N ALA A 103 -3.55 -3.07 0.55
CA ALA A 103 -2.26 -3.56 0.12
C ALA A 103 -2.38 -4.46 -1.12
N GLY A 104 -1.34 -4.45 -1.97
CA GLY A 104 -1.26 -5.26 -3.18
C GLY A 104 -1.31 -6.76 -2.89
N HIS A 105 -0.67 -7.22 -1.81
CA HIS A 105 -0.71 -8.62 -1.39
C HIS A 105 -2.06 -9.03 -0.80
N VAL A 106 -2.83 -8.11 -0.18
CA VAL A 106 -4.18 -8.37 0.35
C VAL A 106 -5.19 -8.50 -0.79
N SER A 107 -5.17 -7.55 -1.73
CA SER A 107 -6.05 -7.57 -2.91
C SER A 107 -5.71 -8.73 -3.86
N GLY A 108 -4.44 -9.05 -4.04
CA GLY A 108 -4.04 -10.11 -4.95
C GLY A 108 -4.29 -9.72 -6.42
N ARG A 109 -4.51 -10.72 -7.29
CA ARG A 109 -4.72 -10.45 -8.73
C ARG A 109 -6.07 -9.75 -8.96
N PRO A 110 -6.21 -8.94 -10.03
CA PRO A 110 -7.48 -8.33 -10.41
C PRO A 110 -8.58 -9.36 -10.74
N GLY A 111 -9.83 -8.94 -10.59
CA GLY A 111 -11.01 -9.72 -10.97
C GLY A 111 -11.43 -10.80 -9.96
N LYS A 112 -10.87 -10.80 -8.75
CA LYS A 112 -11.24 -11.74 -7.69
C LYS A 112 -12.40 -11.19 -6.86
N VAL A 113 -13.31 -12.08 -6.47
CA VAL A 113 -14.37 -11.75 -5.52
C VAL A 113 -13.76 -11.50 -4.15
N VAL A 114 -14.20 -10.41 -3.53
CA VAL A 114 -13.80 -9.98 -2.19
C VAL A 114 -15.01 -10.00 -1.28
N GLU A 115 -14.82 -10.48 -0.06
CA GLU A 115 -15.75 -10.22 1.04
C GLU A 115 -15.21 -9.07 1.90
N ILE A 116 -16.06 -8.08 2.14
CA ILE A 116 -15.73 -6.85 2.83
C ILE A 116 -16.63 -6.77 4.05
N THR A 117 -16.06 -6.70 5.25
CA THR A 117 -16.82 -6.52 6.49
C THR A 117 -16.66 -5.09 6.99
N LEU A 118 -17.78 -4.37 7.08
CA LEU A 118 -17.85 -2.99 7.57
C LEU A 118 -17.69 -2.93 9.10
N SER A 119 -17.52 -1.72 9.63
CA SER A 119 -17.33 -1.48 11.07
C SER A 119 -18.51 -1.94 11.95
N ASP A 120 -19.71 -1.97 11.39
CA ASP A 120 -20.93 -2.47 12.06
C ASP A 120 -21.10 -4.00 11.96
N GLY A 121 -20.20 -4.67 11.23
CA GLY A 121 -20.24 -6.11 10.95
C GLY A 121 -21.07 -6.50 9.74
N GLN A 122 -21.66 -5.55 9.00
CA GLN A 122 -22.29 -5.84 7.72
C GLN A 122 -21.25 -6.38 6.74
N GLN A 123 -21.59 -7.49 6.08
CA GLN A 123 -20.77 -8.05 5.01
C GLN A 123 -21.32 -7.65 3.64
N VAL A 124 -20.44 -7.21 2.77
CA VAL A 124 -20.73 -6.84 1.38
C VAL A 124 -19.71 -7.49 0.47
N SER A 125 -20.07 -7.68 -0.80
CA SER A 125 -19.16 -8.24 -1.79
C SER A 125 -18.49 -7.13 -2.62
N GLY A 126 -17.31 -7.43 -3.14
CA GLY A 126 -16.55 -6.55 -4.01
C GLY A 126 -15.74 -7.32 -5.04
N ILE A 127 -15.01 -6.59 -5.86
CA ILE A 127 -14.06 -7.14 -6.82
C ILE A 127 -12.70 -6.45 -6.66
N THR A 128 -11.62 -7.22 -6.74
CA THR A 128 -10.27 -6.65 -6.81
C THR A 128 -10.07 -5.97 -8.15
N LEU A 129 -9.50 -4.78 -8.11
CA LEU A 129 -9.05 -4.06 -9.29
C LEU A 129 -7.54 -4.29 -9.45
N GLY A 130 -6.83 -3.32 -10.01
CA GLY A 130 -5.42 -3.40 -10.30
C GLY A 130 -4.58 -3.37 -9.04
N ARG A 131 -3.33 -3.82 -9.20
CA ARG A 131 -2.34 -3.94 -8.13
C ARG A 131 -0.96 -3.56 -8.64
N ASN A 132 -0.22 -2.81 -7.85
CA ASN A 132 1.22 -2.73 -7.96
C ASN A 132 1.84 -3.76 -7.01
N LYS A 133 2.20 -4.94 -7.54
CA LYS A 133 2.85 -5.99 -6.74
C LYS A 133 4.20 -5.50 -6.18
N PRO A 134 5.09 -4.88 -6.98
CA PRO A 134 6.39 -4.42 -6.48
C PRO A 134 6.33 -3.35 -5.38
N LEU A 135 5.33 -2.46 -5.38
CA LEU A 135 5.20 -1.42 -4.36
C LEU A 135 4.05 -1.67 -3.39
N ASP A 136 3.45 -2.86 -3.44
CA ASP A 136 2.40 -3.33 -2.55
C ASP A 136 1.17 -2.41 -2.42
N SER A 137 0.74 -1.83 -3.53
CA SER A 137 -0.51 -1.06 -3.60
C SER A 137 -1.60 -1.82 -4.36
N GLY A 138 -2.86 -1.71 -3.92
CA GLY A 138 -3.99 -2.36 -4.58
C GLY A 138 -5.32 -1.67 -4.35
N LEU A 139 -6.24 -1.83 -5.30
CA LEU A 139 -7.59 -1.28 -5.21
C LEU A 139 -8.65 -2.39 -5.20
N ILE A 140 -9.74 -2.12 -4.49
CA ILE A 140 -10.95 -2.96 -4.47
C ILE A 140 -12.16 -2.06 -4.72
N ARG A 141 -13.18 -2.60 -5.38
CA ARG A 141 -14.47 -1.92 -5.56
C ARG A 141 -15.58 -2.72 -4.91
N ILE A 142 -16.36 -2.09 -4.02
CA ILE A 142 -17.60 -2.67 -3.50
C ILE A 142 -18.57 -2.85 -4.67
N SER A 143 -19.23 -4.00 -4.74
CA SER A 143 -20.22 -4.30 -5.77
C SER A 143 -21.58 -3.68 -5.44
N GLY A 144 -22.32 -3.31 -6.49
CA GLY A 144 -23.67 -2.75 -6.38
C GLY A 144 -23.76 -1.29 -6.84
N SER A 145 -24.94 -0.70 -6.67
CA SER A 145 -25.26 0.66 -7.12
C SER A 145 -25.32 1.68 -5.97
N ARG A 146 -24.92 1.28 -4.75
CA ARG A 146 -24.89 2.17 -3.58
C ARG A 146 -23.78 3.22 -3.74
N THR A 147 -24.10 4.49 -3.48
CA THR A 147 -23.20 5.64 -3.66
C THR A 147 -23.16 6.56 -2.43
N ASP A 148 -23.40 6.02 -1.25
CA ASP A 148 -23.37 6.71 0.05
C ASP A 148 -22.51 5.96 1.08
N TRP A 149 -21.46 5.26 0.62
CA TRP A 149 -20.56 4.55 1.53
C TRP A 149 -19.82 5.53 2.46
N PRO A 150 -19.66 5.19 3.76
CA PRO A 150 -18.81 5.98 4.66
C PRO A 150 -17.38 5.93 4.15
N HIS A 151 -16.75 7.09 4.01
CA HIS A 151 -15.43 7.19 3.40
C HIS A 151 -14.58 8.30 4.04
N CYS A 152 -13.28 8.17 3.85
CA CYS A 152 -12.29 9.17 4.21
C CYS A 152 -11.61 9.72 2.94
N PRO A 153 -11.33 11.03 2.86
CA PRO A 153 -10.54 11.56 1.76
C PRO A 153 -9.12 10.97 1.81
N ARG A 154 -8.50 10.80 0.64
CA ARG A 154 -7.05 10.56 0.56
C ARG A 154 -6.31 11.88 0.41
N SER A 155 -5.17 12.00 1.07
CA SER A 155 -4.32 13.19 1.01
C SER A 155 -3.92 13.52 -0.43
N ALA A 156 -4.03 14.80 -0.77
CA ALA A 156 -3.54 15.32 -2.04
C ALA A 156 -2.01 15.40 -2.03
N LEU A 157 -1.38 15.17 -3.19
CA LEU A 157 0.08 15.08 -3.34
C LEU A 157 0.86 16.28 -2.75
N ASP A 158 0.28 17.48 -2.78
CA ASP A 158 1.00 18.72 -2.43
C ASP A 158 0.52 19.41 -1.15
N ALA A 159 -0.78 19.36 -0.82
CA ALA A 159 -1.35 20.16 0.27
C ALA A 159 -1.36 19.45 1.65
N SER A 160 -1.39 18.12 1.65
CA SER A 160 -1.42 17.31 2.89
C SER A 160 -0.29 16.30 2.97
N LYS A 161 0.83 16.58 2.27
CA LYS A 161 2.00 15.72 2.21
C LYS A 161 2.53 15.44 3.63
N PRO A 162 2.72 14.17 4.02
CA PRO A 162 3.28 13.83 5.31
C PRO A 162 4.70 14.37 5.47
N ALA A 163 5.04 14.79 6.68
CA ALA A 163 6.37 15.21 7.09
C ALA A 163 6.92 14.32 8.21
N LEU A 164 8.25 14.28 8.34
CA LEU A 164 8.91 13.59 9.44
C LEU A 164 8.47 14.19 10.78
N GLY A 165 8.09 13.35 11.74
CA GLY A 165 7.61 13.76 13.06
C GLY A 165 6.12 14.13 13.13
N ASP A 166 5.39 14.11 12.01
CA ASP A 166 3.94 14.32 12.01
C ASP A 166 3.22 13.24 12.82
N TRP A 167 2.18 13.67 13.54
CA TRP A 167 1.27 12.76 14.21
C TRP A 167 0.39 12.03 13.20
N CYS A 168 0.20 10.72 13.41
CA CYS A 168 -0.60 9.86 12.55
C CYS A 168 -1.42 8.84 13.35
N ILE A 169 -2.46 8.30 12.73
CA ILE A 169 -3.30 7.23 13.29
C ILE A 169 -3.26 6.04 12.34
N ALA A 170 -2.75 4.90 12.79
CA ALA A 170 -2.86 3.65 12.06
C ALA A 170 -4.06 2.84 12.57
N MET A 171 -4.85 2.29 11.65
CA MET A 171 -5.99 1.43 11.95
C MET A 171 -5.99 0.19 11.05
N GLY A 172 -6.67 -0.86 11.50
CA GLY A 172 -6.81 -2.12 10.78
C GLY A 172 -7.68 -3.11 11.54
N HIS A 173 -7.80 -4.31 10.98
CA HIS A 173 -8.53 -5.44 11.54
C HIS A 173 -7.56 -6.61 11.76
N PRO A 174 -6.69 -6.54 12.79
CA PRO A 174 -5.68 -7.56 13.02
C PRO A 174 -6.34 -8.90 13.38
N GLY A 175 -5.95 -9.97 12.69
CA GLY A 175 -6.65 -11.26 12.73
C GLY A 175 -8.08 -11.26 12.14
N GLY A 176 -8.45 -10.25 11.35
CA GLY A 176 -9.76 -10.10 10.73
C GLY A 176 -10.82 -9.43 11.61
N PHE A 177 -12.01 -9.20 11.05
CA PHE A 177 -13.13 -8.63 11.80
C PHE A 177 -13.55 -9.53 12.96
N GLN A 178 -13.80 -8.94 14.13
CA GLN A 178 -14.34 -9.63 15.30
C GLN A 178 -15.52 -8.82 15.84
N LYS A 179 -16.69 -9.47 15.95
CA LYS A 179 -17.91 -8.81 16.43
C LYS A 179 -17.69 -8.27 17.85
N GLY A 180 -17.99 -6.98 18.04
CA GLY A 180 -17.83 -6.30 19.33
C GLY A 180 -16.42 -5.76 19.58
N ARG A 181 -15.49 -5.93 18.64
CA ARG A 181 -14.15 -5.34 18.69
C ARG A 181 -14.00 -4.30 17.58
N SER A 182 -13.92 -3.03 17.96
CA SER A 182 -13.57 -1.96 17.02
C SER A 182 -12.16 -2.14 16.48
N ALA A 183 -11.90 -1.64 15.26
CA ALA A 183 -10.56 -1.54 14.72
C ALA A 183 -9.65 -0.78 15.73
N PRO A 184 -8.50 -1.33 16.13
CA PRO A 184 -7.62 -0.66 17.09
C PRO A 184 -7.13 0.67 16.55
N VAL A 185 -7.08 1.67 17.44
CA VAL A 185 -6.61 3.03 17.14
C VAL A 185 -5.19 3.15 17.67
N ARG A 186 -4.21 3.29 16.77
CA ARG A 186 -2.80 3.42 17.14
C ARG A 186 -2.32 4.82 16.78
N LEU A 187 -2.11 5.63 17.80
CA LEU A 187 -1.56 6.98 17.65
C LEU A 187 -0.04 6.91 17.69
N GLY A 188 0.61 7.52 16.70
CA GLY A 188 2.06 7.55 16.60
C GLY A 188 2.58 8.71 15.76
N ARG A 189 3.82 8.60 15.33
CA ARG A 189 4.63 9.57 14.61
C ARG A 189 5.22 8.95 13.36
N ILE A 190 5.41 9.78 12.33
CA ILE A 190 6.22 9.42 11.17
C ILE A 190 7.70 9.45 11.58
N ALA A 191 8.36 8.29 11.52
CA ALA A 191 9.74 8.09 11.93
C ALA A 191 10.72 8.06 10.74
N LEU A 192 10.24 7.70 9.55
CA LEU A 192 11.00 7.76 8.30
C LEU A 192 10.06 8.09 7.15
N LEU A 193 10.54 8.90 6.21
CA LEU A 193 9.80 9.29 5.01
C LEU A 193 10.68 9.11 3.77
N GLY A 194 10.29 8.16 2.92
CA GLY A 194 10.89 7.90 1.62
C GLY A 194 9.89 8.11 0.47
N PRO A 195 10.35 8.06 -0.79
CA PRO A 195 9.51 8.29 -1.96
C PRO A 195 8.42 7.19 -2.16
N SER A 196 8.70 5.97 -1.73
CA SER A 196 7.81 4.81 -1.86
C SER A 196 7.42 4.15 -0.53
N LEU A 197 7.85 4.74 0.58
CA LEU A 197 7.72 4.15 1.91
C LEU A 197 7.56 5.23 2.98
N ILE A 198 6.68 4.97 3.93
CA ILE A 198 6.64 5.68 5.21
C ILE A 198 6.88 4.65 6.32
N GLN A 199 7.68 5.01 7.32
CA GLN A 199 7.79 4.26 8.57
C GLN A 199 7.18 5.08 9.71
N THR A 200 6.46 4.41 10.61
CA THR A 200 5.90 5.02 11.82
C THR A 200 6.28 4.23 13.05
N ASP A 201 6.15 4.85 14.22
CA ASP A 201 6.17 4.14 15.51
C ASP A 201 4.79 3.58 15.93
N CYS A 202 3.78 3.65 15.08
CA CYS A 202 2.50 2.95 15.27
C CYS A 202 2.73 1.43 15.20
N GLU A 203 2.59 0.72 16.32
CA GLU A 203 2.78 -0.73 16.39
C GLU A 203 1.68 -1.51 15.62
N LEU A 204 2.05 -2.15 14.51
CA LEU A 204 1.17 -2.97 13.69
C LEU A 204 1.37 -4.46 13.98
N VAL A 205 0.36 -5.26 13.67
CA VAL A 205 0.43 -6.73 13.75
C VAL A 205 -0.23 -7.38 12.54
N GLY A 206 -0.10 -8.71 12.42
CA GLY A 206 -0.72 -9.48 11.34
C GLY A 206 -2.23 -9.20 11.17
N GLY A 207 -2.62 -8.84 9.95
CA GLY A 207 -3.99 -8.47 9.59
C GLY A 207 -4.26 -6.96 9.54
N ASP A 208 -3.36 -6.12 10.06
CA ASP A 208 -3.43 -4.66 9.84
C ASP A 208 -3.09 -4.25 8.40
N SER A 209 -2.38 -5.12 7.66
CA SER A 209 -2.02 -4.91 6.26
C SER A 209 -3.24 -4.54 5.41
N GLY A 210 -3.08 -3.51 4.57
CA GLY A 210 -4.12 -2.88 3.79
C GLY A 210 -4.95 -1.83 4.55
N GLY A 211 -4.78 -1.72 5.87
CA GLY A 211 -5.45 -0.72 6.69
C GLY A 211 -4.90 0.69 6.45
N PRO A 212 -5.65 1.73 6.81
CA PRO A 212 -5.22 3.12 6.61
C PRO A 212 -4.22 3.61 7.66
N LEU A 213 -3.30 4.44 7.19
CA LEU A 213 -2.59 5.43 7.99
C LEU A 213 -3.20 6.81 7.71
N PHE A 214 -3.76 7.45 8.74
CA PHE A 214 -4.38 8.76 8.66
C PHE A 214 -3.49 9.86 9.23
N ASN A 215 -3.57 11.06 8.68
CA ASN A 215 -3.08 12.27 9.36
C ASN A 215 -4.12 12.81 10.35
N MET A 216 -3.76 13.84 11.12
CA MET A 216 -4.67 14.47 12.08
C MET A 216 -5.82 15.27 11.46
N ARG A 217 -5.93 15.36 10.13
CA ARG A 217 -7.11 15.91 9.44
C ARG A 217 -8.11 14.82 9.02
N GLY A 218 -7.83 13.56 9.35
CA GLY A 218 -8.65 12.42 8.94
C GLY A 218 -8.47 12.00 7.48
N GLU A 219 -7.42 12.48 6.82
CA GLU A 219 -7.09 12.11 5.45
C GLU A 219 -6.18 10.87 5.45
N VAL A 220 -6.41 9.93 4.55
CA VAL A 220 -5.52 8.78 4.31
C VAL A 220 -4.22 9.29 3.71
N ILE A 221 -3.08 9.06 4.36
CA ILE A 221 -1.74 9.44 3.87
C ILE A 221 -0.92 8.23 3.38
N ALA A 222 -1.23 7.04 3.87
CA ALA A 222 -0.60 5.80 3.45
C ALA A 222 -1.50 4.60 3.76
N ILE A 223 -1.09 3.43 3.27
CA ILE A 223 -1.72 2.13 3.55
C ILE A 223 -0.70 1.23 4.25
N ASN A 224 -1.08 0.65 5.39
CA ASN A 224 -0.28 -0.32 6.14
C ASN A 224 0.13 -1.47 5.19
N SER A 225 1.41 -1.77 5.10
CA SER A 225 1.90 -2.82 4.18
C SER A 225 2.47 -3.98 4.97
N ARG A 226 3.55 -3.75 5.72
CA ARG A 226 4.29 -4.82 6.42
C ARG A 226 4.91 -4.33 7.72
N ILE A 227 5.35 -5.31 8.50
CA ILE A 227 6.13 -5.14 9.72
C ILE A 227 7.50 -5.79 9.53
N GLY A 228 8.54 -5.21 10.12
CA GLY A 228 9.87 -5.81 10.17
C GLY A 228 10.02 -6.78 11.35
N GLN A 229 11.20 -7.37 11.49
CA GLN A 229 11.54 -8.19 12.66
C GLN A 229 11.54 -7.38 13.96
N PRO A 230 12.13 -6.17 14.01
CA PRO A 230 11.93 -5.27 15.15
C PRO A 230 10.50 -4.74 15.18
N LEU A 231 9.90 -4.69 16.37
CA LEU A 231 8.50 -4.24 16.56
C LEU A 231 8.29 -2.78 16.16
N GLU A 232 9.35 -1.98 16.18
CA GLU A 232 9.39 -0.58 15.76
C GLU A 232 9.37 -0.39 14.23
N PHE A 233 9.55 -1.45 13.44
CA PHE A 233 9.61 -1.36 11.98
C PHE A 233 8.22 -1.56 11.38
N ASN A 234 7.46 -0.47 11.26
CA ASN A 234 6.10 -0.49 10.73
C ASN A 234 6.02 0.33 9.46
N TYR A 235 5.75 -0.34 8.33
CA TYR A 235 5.92 0.21 7.00
C TYR A 235 4.58 0.40 6.27
N HIS A 236 4.50 1.52 5.56
CA HIS A 236 3.30 1.97 4.86
C HIS A 236 3.63 2.39 3.44
N VAL A 237 2.71 2.12 2.51
CA VAL A 237 2.80 2.58 1.13
C VAL A 237 2.09 3.93 1.01
N PRO A 238 2.81 5.02 0.69
CA PRO A 238 2.22 6.36 0.60
C PRO A 238 1.13 6.43 -0.47
N THR A 239 0.13 7.31 -0.27
CA THR A 239 -0.90 7.57 -1.31
C THR A 239 -0.30 8.00 -2.64
N ALA A 240 0.88 8.63 -2.64
CA ALA A 240 1.62 9.01 -3.85
C ALA A 240 1.89 7.83 -4.79
N ILE A 241 2.10 6.61 -4.27
CA ILE A 241 2.28 5.41 -5.08
C ILE A 241 0.97 5.01 -5.77
N TYR A 242 -0.16 5.07 -5.07
CA TYR A 242 -1.49 4.81 -5.65
C TYR A 242 -1.84 5.84 -6.72
N HIS A 243 -1.46 7.10 -6.50
CA HIS A 243 -1.64 8.17 -7.45
C HIS A 243 -0.86 7.99 -8.73
N LYS A 244 0.42 7.61 -8.61
CA LYS A 244 1.31 7.38 -9.75
C LYS A 244 0.75 6.34 -10.70
N ASP A 245 0.15 5.28 -10.16
CA ASP A 245 -0.34 4.15 -10.94
C ASP A 245 -1.88 4.12 -11.08
N TRP A 246 -2.55 5.23 -10.76
CA TRP A 246 -4.01 5.28 -10.56
C TRP A 246 -4.80 4.69 -11.73
N ASP A 247 -4.48 5.10 -12.96
CA ASP A 247 -5.21 4.67 -14.16
C ASP A 247 -5.14 3.15 -14.37
N GLN A 248 -3.96 2.56 -14.23
CA GLN A 248 -3.78 1.10 -14.29
C GLN A 248 -4.56 0.42 -13.16
N LEU A 249 -4.47 0.95 -11.93
CA LEU A 249 -5.15 0.38 -10.78
C LEU A 249 -6.67 0.38 -10.96
N VAL A 250 -7.28 1.48 -11.42
CA VAL A 250 -8.74 1.54 -11.61
C VAL A 250 -9.23 0.74 -12.82
N GLN A 251 -8.38 0.56 -13.85
CA GLN A 251 -8.66 -0.25 -15.04
C GLN A 251 -8.48 -1.76 -14.81
N SER A 252 -8.17 -2.18 -13.57
CA SER A 252 -7.96 -3.58 -13.21
C SER A 252 -6.69 -4.20 -13.81
N GLU A 253 -5.64 -3.40 -13.94
CA GLU A 253 -4.34 -3.83 -14.49
C GLU A 253 -3.29 -4.01 -13.39
N ASP A 254 -2.45 -5.04 -13.53
CA ASP A 254 -1.27 -5.20 -12.67
C ASP A 254 -0.16 -4.27 -13.17
N VAL A 255 0.37 -3.43 -12.28
CA VAL A 255 1.50 -2.54 -12.56
C VAL A 255 2.79 -3.35 -12.63
N LYS A 256 3.56 -3.16 -13.71
CA LYS A 256 4.89 -3.74 -13.86
C LYS A 256 5.95 -2.81 -13.28
N GLY A 257 6.92 -3.35 -12.56
CA GLY A 257 8.00 -2.55 -11.98
C GLY A 257 8.89 -3.36 -11.04
N HIS A 258 9.79 -2.67 -10.36
CA HIS A 258 10.67 -3.22 -9.33
C HIS A 258 10.32 -2.57 -7.99
N SER A 259 10.35 -3.37 -6.93
CA SER A 259 10.02 -2.96 -5.56
C SER A 259 11.00 -2.02 -4.88
N GLY A 260 12.18 -1.82 -5.46
CA GLY A 260 13.32 -1.25 -4.77
C GLY A 260 13.95 -2.19 -3.74
N ALA A 261 13.57 -3.47 -3.67
CA ALA A 261 14.28 -4.44 -2.84
C ALA A 261 15.75 -4.58 -3.27
N LEU A 262 16.62 -4.73 -2.29
CA LEU A 262 18.06 -4.75 -2.44
C LEU A 262 18.62 -6.01 -1.77
N LEU A 263 19.45 -6.74 -2.51
CA LEU A 263 20.27 -7.82 -1.96
C LEU A 263 21.71 -7.37 -1.67
N GLY A 264 22.24 -6.44 -2.46
CA GLY A 264 23.55 -5.83 -2.20
C GLY A 264 24.78 -6.60 -2.65
N LEU A 265 24.73 -7.17 -3.86
CA LEU A 265 25.87 -7.79 -4.51
C LEU A 265 25.88 -7.51 -6.03
N THR A 266 27.03 -7.72 -6.67
CA THR A 266 27.13 -7.81 -8.14
C THR A 266 27.84 -9.09 -8.54
N GLY A 267 27.61 -9.53 -9.76
CA GLY A 267 28.17 -10.76 -10.27
C GLY A 267 28.24 -10.83 -11.79
N THR A 268 28.91 -11.88 -12.27
CA THR A 268 29.06 -12.20 -13.69
C THR A 268 28.60 -13.62 -13.94
N ALA A 269 28.16 -13.90 -15.16
CA ALA A 269 27.66 -15.22 -15.51
C ALA A 269 28.77 -16.28 -15.40
N ASP A 270 28.43 -17.43 -14.82
CA ASP A 270 29.27 -18.62 -14.73
C ASP A 270 28.46 -19.85 -15.18
N SER A 271 29.15 -20.88 -15.66
CA SER A 271 28.54 -22.16 -16.05
C SER A 271 27.63 -22.76 -14.98
N LEU A 272 27.93 -22.54 -13.69
CA LEU A 272 27.19 -23.11 -12.57
C LEU A 272 26.12 -22.17 -12.01
N GLY A 273 26.14 -20.87 -12.31
CA GLY A 273 25.23 -19.87 -11.77
C GLY A 273 25.74 -18.43 -11.98
N LEU A 274 25.45 -17.53 -11.05
CA LEU A 274 26.01 -16.17 -11.03
C LEU A 274 27.21 -16.10 -10.08
N ARG A 275 28.42 -15.90 -10.60
CA ARG A 275 29.62 -15.71 -9.78
C ARG A 275 29.64 -14.31 -9.19
N VAL A 276 29.67 -14.22 -7.86
CA VAL A 276 29.74 -12.97 -7.11
C VAL A 276 31.10 -12.31 -7.32
N THR A 277 31.09 -11.08 -7.82
CA THR A 277 32.31 -10.28 -8.05
C THR A 277 32.47 -9.15 -7.05
N LYS A 278 31.38 -8.73 -6.40
CA LYS A 278 31.40 -7.74 -5.31
C LYS A 278 30.24 -7.98 -4.37
N VAL A 279 30.49 -7.76 -3.08
CA VAL A 279 29.45 -7.66 -2.04
C VAL A 279 29.61 -6.29 -1.40
N TYR A 280 28.51 -5.55 -1.24
CA TYR A 280 28.53 -4.21 -0.69
C TYR A 280 28.45 -4.27 0.84
N GLU A 281 29.31 -3.51 1.51
CA GLU A 281 29.38 -3.52 2.98
C GLU A 281 28.09 -2.97 3.60
N ASN A 282 27.68 -3.55 4.73
CA ASN A 282 26.45 -3.21 5.47
C ASN A 282 25.13 -3.43 4.69
N GLU A 283 25.17 -4.08 3.53
CA GLU A 283 23.98 -4.48 2.77
C GLU A 283 23.62 -5.97 3.04
N PRO A 284 22.40 -6.42 2.72
CA PRO A 284 21.90 -7.75 3.09
C PRO A 284 22.82 -8.93 2.77
N ALA A 285 23.40 -8.96 1.57
CA ALA A 285 24.32 -10.02 1.16
C ALA A 285 25.56 -10.10 2.06
N ALA A 286 26.14 -8.96 2.45
CA ALA A 286 27.27 -8.92 3.37
C ALA A 286 26.87 -9.39 4.77
N LEU A 287 25.72 -8.92 5.27
CA LEU A 287 25.21 -9.27 6.60
C LEU A 287 24.88 -10.77 6.71
N ALA A 288 24.38 -11.37 5.63
CA ALA A 288 24.16 -12.81 5.53
C ALA A 288 25.45 -13.63 5.32
N GLY A 289 26.60 -12.98 5.12
CA GLY A 289 27.89 -13.64 4.98
C GLY A 289 28.22 -14.18 3.59
N ILE A 290 27.57 -13.65 2.54
CA ILE A 290 27.94 -13.89 1.13
C ILE A 290 29.33 -13.28 0.87
N ARG A 291 30.14 -13.93 0.04
CA ARG A 291 31.52 -13.54 -0.23
C ARG A 291 31.78 -13.45 -1.73
N ILE A 292 32.79 -12.68 -2.10
CA ILE A 292 33.37 -12.69 -3.44
C ILE A 292 33.78 -14.13 -3.79
N ASP A 293 33.60 -14.50 -5.06
CA ASP A 293 33.81 -15.83 -5.65
C ASP A 293 32.80 -16.93 -5.27
N ASP A 294 31.82 -16.65 -4.41
CA ASP A 294 30.65 -17.52 -4.31
C ASP A 294 29.92 -17.58 -5.65
N ILE A 295 29.32 -18.72 -5.99
CA ILE A 295 28.45 -18.86 -7.15
C ILE A 295 27.02 -19.01 -6.66
N LEU A 296 26.19 -17.99 -6.88
CA LEU A 296 24.76 -18.05 -6.62
C LEU A 296 24.07 -18.94 -7.65
N VAL A 297 23.48 -20.04 -7.17
CA VAL A 297 22.82 -21.05 -7.99
C VAL A 297 21.33 -20.77 -8.08
N THR A 298 20.67 -20.54 -6.94
CA THR A 298 19.22 -20.28 -6.89
C THR A 298 18.86 -19.17 -5.92
N LEU A 299 17.74 -18.49 -6.23
CA LEU A 299 16.99 -17.63 -5.32
C LEU A 299 15.58 -18.20 -5.21
N ASN A 300 15.15 -18.53 -3.99
CA ASN A 300 13.89 -19.21 -3.70
C ASN A 300 13.66 -20.43 -4.63
N ALA A 301 14.66 -21.31 -4.68
CA ALA A 301 14.71 -22.53 -5.52
C ALA A 301 14.65 -22.30 -7.05
N LYS A 302 14.60 -21.05 -7.53
CA LYS A 302 14.65 -20.75 -8.95
C LYS A 302 16.10 -20.46 -9.37
N ARG A 303 16.59 -21.11 -10.44
CA ARG A 303 17.97 -20.97 -10.94
C ARG A 303 18.30 -19.53 -11.34
N VAL A 304 19.47 -19.00 -10.98
CA VAL A 304 19.95 -17.67 -11.37
C VAL A 304 21.29 -17.81 -12.09
N THR A 305 21.40 -17.23 -13.28
CA THR A 305 22.62 -17.31 -14.10
C THR A 305 23.16 -15.95 -14.52
N GLN A 306 22.33 -14.91 -14.47
CA GLN A 306 22.70 -13.57 -14.92
C GLN A 306 22.28 -12.50 -13.91
N MET A 307 23.00 -11.37 -13.92
CA MET A 307 22.75 -10.28 -12.99
C MET A 307 21.35 -9.68 -13.18
N ASN A 308 20.89 -9.51 -14.42
CA ASN A 308 19.55 -8.98 -14.70
C ASN A 308 18.44 -9.88 -14.15
N GLU A 309 18.61 -11.20 -14.27
CA GLU A 309 17.69 -12.18 -13.70
C GLU A 309 17.66 -12.10 -12.16
N LEU A 310 18.82 -11.88 -11.53
CA LEU A 310 18.87 -11.64 -10.09
C LEU A 310 18.12 -10.35 -9.71
N ILE A 311 18.38 -9.25 -10.41
CA ILE A 311 17.73 -7.95 -10.17
C ILE A 311 16.21 -8.09 -10.31
N GLU A 312 15.73 -8.69 -11.41
CA GLU A 312 14.30 -8.88 -11.65
C GLU A 312 13.67 -9.68 -10.52
N ARG A 313 14.31 -10.77 -10.10
CA ARG A 313 13.76 -11.65 -9.05
C ARG A 313 13.79 -11.03 -7.68
N VAL A 314 14.89 -10.37 -7.30
CA VAL A 314 14.94 -9.56 -6.08
C VAL A 314 13.83 -8.51 -6.14
N GLY A 315 13.58 -7.92 -7.30
CA GLY A 315 12.50 -6.96 -7.51
C GLY A 315 11.08 -7.50 -7.49
N GLU A 316 10.90 -8.82 -7.52
CA GLU A 316 9.60 -9.46 -7.28
C GLU A 316 9.26 -9.54 -5.78
N HIS A 317 10.25 -9.31 -4.92
CA HIS A 317 10.15 -9.28 -3.45
C HIS A 317 10.10 -7.86 -2.93
N MET A 318 9.59 -7.65 -1.73
CA MET A 318 9.61 -6.36 -1.06
C MET A 318 10.86 -6.20 -0.18
N PRO A 319 11.33 -4.97 0.09
CA PRO A 319 12.26 -4.72 1.20
C PRO A 319 11.73 -5.28 2.52
N GLY A 320 12.56 -6.01 3.27
CA GLY A 320 12.22 -6.75 4.48
C GLY A 320 11.78 -8.21 4.24
N ASP A 321 11.53 -8.62 2.99
CA ASP A 321 11.26 -10.03 2.69
C ASP A 321 12.52 -10.86 2.93
N VAL A 322 12.36 -12.04 3.55
CA VAL A 322 13.43 -13.04 3.65
C VAL A 322 13.41 -13.92 2.42
N VAL A 323 14.56 -14.05 1.75
CA VAL A 323 14.76 -14.94 0.60
C VAL A 323 15.80 -16.00 0.90
N THR A 324 15.61 -17.20 0.37
CA THR A 324 16.57 -18.30 0.48
C THR A 324 17.47 -18.32 -0.74
N LEU A 325 18.78 -18.34 -0.51
CA LEU A 325 19.81 -18.40 -1.55
C LEU A 325 20.58 -19.71 -1.44
N GLU A 326 20.74 -20.43 -2.55
CA GLU A 326 21.70 -21.53 -2.65
C GLU A 326 22.96 -21.05 -3.35
N LEU A 327 24.11 -21.23 -2.69
CA LEU A 327 25.43 -20.82 -3.14
C LEU A 327 26.35 -22.03 -3.30
N LEU A 328 27.35 -21.91 -4.16
CA LEU A 328 28.54 -22.76 -4.14
C LEU A 328 29.73 -21.95 -3.67
N ARG A 329 30.37 -22.39 -2.58
CA ARG A 329 31.60 -21.80 -2.05
C ARG A 329 32.68 -22.85 -2.02
N LYS A 330 33.74 -22.64 -2.82
CA LYS A 330 34.86 -23.60 -2.96
C LYS A 330 34.38 -25.04 -3.27
N GLY A 331 33.26 -25.17 -4.00
CA GLY A 331 32.67 -26.45 -4.40
C GLY A 331 31.63 -27.02 -3.44
N GLU A 332 31.46 -26.46 -2.23
CA GLU A 332 30.44 -26.88 -1.28
C GLU A 332 29.15 -26.08 -1.44
N ARG A 333 27.99 -26.75 -1.29
CA ARG A 333 26.68 -26.10 -1.29
C ARG A 333 26.40 -25.45 0.06
N ILE A 334 26.01 -24.19 0.04
CA ILE A 334 25.61 -23.42 1.21
C ILE A 334 24.21 -22.86 0.93
N GLU A 335 23.31 -22.99 1.90
CA GLU A 335 22.02 -22.32 1.88
C GLU A 335 22.04 -21.18 2.90
N LEU A 336 21.59 -19.99 2.50
CA LEU A 336 21.50 -18.82 3.37
C LEU A 336 20.10 -18.19 3.24
N GLU A 337 19.53 -17.79 4.37
CA GLU A 337 18.38 -16.89 4.40
C GLU A 337 18.87 -15.45 4.51
N VAL A 338 18.32 -14.57 3.68
CA VAL A 338 18.73 -13.17 3.59
C VAL A 338 17.49 -12.28 3.65
N GLU A 339 17.41 -11.42 4.66
CA GLU A 339 16.41 -10.35 4.72
C GLU A 339 16.81 -9.21 3.77
N LEU A 340 16.01 -8.95 2.74
CA LEU A 340 16.27 -7.89 1.77
C LEU A 340 16.11 -6.51 2.41
N ASP A 341 16.85 -5.52 1.92
CA ASP A 341 16.71 -4.12 2.35
C ASP A 341 16.10 -3.28 1.22
N MET A 342 15.92 -1.98 1.44
CA MET A 342 15.48 -1.01 0.45
C MET A 342 16.68 -0.37 -0.26
N ARG A 343 16.59 -0.20 -1.58
CA ARG A 343 17.45 0.73 -2.31
C ARG A 343 17.11 2.15 -1.90
N TRP A 344 18.08 2.82 -1.27
CA TRP A 344 17.94 4.19 -0.78
C TRP A 344 18.34 5.25 -1.83
N ASP A 345 18.78 4.84 -3.03
CA ASP A 345 19.36 5.68 -4.09
C ASP A 345 18.38 6.15 -5.18
#